data_AF-A0A0G1DYV3-F1
#
_entry.id   AF-A0A0G1DYV3-F1
#
_cell.length_a   1.000
_cell.length_b   1.000
_cell.length_c   1.000
_cell.angle_alpha   90.00
_cell.angle_beta   90.00
_cell.angle_gamma   90.00
#
_symmetry.space_group_name_H-M   'P 1'
#
loop_
_entity.id
_entity.type
_entity.pdbx_description
1 polymer ?
#
loop_
_entity_poly.entity_id
_entity_poly.type
_entity_poly.pdbx_seq_one_letter_code
_entity_poly.pdbx_strand_id
1 'polypeptide(L)'
;MTQKEIFALATTMGIKADLRGEEAVKKHLARQQKNYDEIPAKKKDAFDKERLTNPYMDSGIWVDNGKSIKKILSGIDITTGEIMLAKDLKVDGIISHHPHGRGLSMLDEVMHLQADILAMYGVPINIAESLLKVRIS
;
A
#
# COMPACT_ATOMS: atom_id res chain seq x y z
N MET A 1 -17.92 5.51 -9.72
CA MET A 1 -16.78 4.60 -9.53
C MET A 1 -17.01 3.77 -8.28
N THR A 2 -16.56 2.53 -8.25
CA THR A 2 -16.51 1.66 -7.06
C THR A 2 -15.21 1.90 -6.27
N GLN A 3 -15.11 1.39 -5.04
CA GLN A 3 -13.86 1.46 -4.25
C GLN A 3 -12.69 0.83 -5.00
N LYS A 4 -12.93 -0.29 -5.71
CA LYS A 4 -11.91 -0.97 -6.51
C LYS A 4 -11.37 -0.11 -7.65
N GLU A 5 -12.26 0.58 -8.34
CA GLU A 5 -11.86 1.51 -9.42
C GLU A 5 -11.09 2.72 -8.87
N ILE A 6 -11.52 3.25 -7.72
CA ILE A 6 -10.83 4.37 -7.05
C ILE A 6 -9.44 3.93 -6.60
N PHE A 7 -9.32 2.76 -5.98
CA PHE A 7 -8.04 2.23 -5.51
C PHE A 7 -7.11 1.92 -6.69
N ALA A 8 -7.61 1.29 -7.76
CA ALA A 8 -6.83 1.04 -8.96
C ALA A 8 -6.30 2.34 -9.60
N LEU A 9 -7.12 3.39 -9.62
CA LEU A 9 -6.69 4.72 -10.05
C LEU A 9 -5.59 5.29 -9.14
N ALA A 10 -5.78 5.22 -7.81
CA ALA A 10 -4.80 5.69 -6.84
C ALA A 10 -3.46 4.96 -6.97
N THR A 11 -3.47 3.63 -7.11
CA THR A 11 -2.27 2.83 -7.35
C THR A 11 -1.60 3.22 -8.67
N THR A 12 -2.37 3.41 -9.75
CA THR A 12 -1.82 3.84 -11.05
C THR A 12 -1.15 5.22 -10.94
N MET A 13 -1.78 6.16 -10.25
CA MET A 13 -1.21 7.48 -10.00
C MET A 13 0.04 7.41 -9.13
N GLY A 14 0.02 6.58 -8.08
CA GLY A 14 1.17 6.34 -7.21
C GLY A 14 2.36 5.75 -7.96
N ILE A 15 2.14 4.79 -8.88
CA ILE A 15 3.20 4.21 -9.73
C ILE A 15 3.84 5.29 -10.62
N LYS A 16 3.03 6.16 -11.22
CA LYS A 16 3.51 7.27 -12.06
C LYS A 16 4.29 8.32 -11.29
N ALA A 17 3.96 8.52 -10.02
CA ALA A 17 4.60 9.48 -9.13
C ALA A 17 5.76 8.89 -8.30
N ASP A 18 6.01 7.58 -8.40
CA ASP A 18 7.07 6.92 -7.64
C ASP A 18 8.44 7.49 -8.05
N LEU A 19 9.19 7.97 -7.07
CA LEU A 19 10.49 8.60 -7.29
C LEU A 19 11.52 7.64 -7.93
N ARG A 20 11.33 6.33 -7.76
CA ARG A 20 12.17 5.28 -8.35
C ARG A 20 11.83 5.02 -9.83
N GLY A 21 10.68 5.51 -10.29
CA GLY A 21 10.15 5.30 -11.64
C GLY A 21 9.39 3.97 -11.82
N GLU A 22 8.56 3.92 -12.86
CA GLU A 22 7.66 2.77 -13.11
C GLU A 22 8.40 1.43 -13.28
N GLU A 23 9.59 1.44 -13.88
CA GLU A 23 10.39 0.24 -14.10
C GLU A 23 10.88 -0.38 -12.79
N ALA A 24 11.22 0.45 -11.79
CA ALA A 24 11.59 -0.04 -10.47
C ALA A 24 10.40 -0.72 -9.77
N VAL A 25 9.20 -0.15 -9.92
CA VAL A 25 7.97 -0.74 -9.37
C VAL A 25 7.65 -2.07 -10.05
N LYS A 26 7.75 -2.16 -11.38
CA LYS A 26 7.57 -3.42 -12.12
C LYS A 26 8.56 -4.49 -11.66
N LYS A 27 9.83 -4.11 -11.46
CA LYS A 27 10.86 -5.01 -10.93
C LYS A 27 10.53 -5.49 -9.52
N HIS A 28 9.99 -4.62 -8.66
CA HIS A 28 9.53 -4.99 -7.33
C HIS A 28 8.41 -6.05 -7.40
N LEU A 29 7.37 -5.81 -8.19
CA LEU A 29 6.25 -6.76 -8.36
C LEU A 29 6.72 -8.09 -8.96
N ALA A 30 7.62 -8.07 -9.95
CA ALA A 30 8.21 -9.28 -10.51
C ALA A 30 8.98 -10.10 -9.47
N ARG A 31 9.66 -9.44 -8.53
CA ARG A 31 10.32 -10.11 -7.39
C ARG A 31 9.30 -10.76 -6.45
N GLN A 32 8.19 -10.08 -6.15
CA GLN A 32 7.11 -10.67 -5.34
C GLN A 32 6.49 -11.90 -6.01
N GLN A 33 6.27 -11.84 -7.33
CA GLN A 33 5.79 -12.97 -8.11
C GLN A 33 6.75 -14.16 -8.04
N LYS A 34 8.05 -13.91 -8.25
CA LYS A 34 9.08 -14.94 -8.12
C LYS A 34 9.07 -15.58 -6.73
N ASN A 35 9.00 -14.76 -5.67
CA ASN A 35 8.94 -15.26 -4.29
C ASN A 35 7.71 -16.16 -4.09
N TYR A 36 6.55 -15.76 -4.61
CA TYR A 36 5.33 -16.58 -4.53
C TYR A 36 5.45 -17.90 -5.28
N ASP A 37 6.10 -17.91 -6.45
CA ASP A 37 6.27 -19.10 -7.26
C ASP A 37 7.19 -20.14 -6.58
N GLU A 38 8.23 -19.67 -5.88
CA GLU A 38 9.20 -20.48 -5.13
C GLU A 38 8.66 -21.02 -3.79
N ILE A 39 7.57 -20.46 -3.27
CA ILE A 39 6.96 -20.95 -2.02
C ILE A 39 6.38 -22.36 -2.21
N PRO A 40 6.66 -23.32 -1.31
CA PRO A 40 6.05 -24.65 -1.36
C PRO A 40 4.52 -24.58 -1.35
N ALA A 41 3.84 -25.44 -2.10
CA ALA A 41 2.37 -25.41 -2.23
C ALA A 41 1.63 -25.33 -0.88
N LYS A 42 2.11 -26.05 0.14
CA LYS A 42 1.56 -26.05 1.50
C LYS A 42 1.61 -24.69 2.22
N LYS A 43 2.43 -23.76 1.75
CA LYS A 43 2.61 -22.41 2.32
C LYS A 43 2.02 -21.31 1.45
N LYS A 44 1.60 -21.62 0.21
CA LYS A 44 1.02 -20.61 -0.71
C LYS A 44 -0.30 -20.03 -0.18
N ASP A 45 -1.05 -20.78 0.62
CA ASP A 45 -2.30 -20.32 1.23
C ASP A 45 -2.08 -19.21 2.27
N ALA A 46 -0.90 -19.14 2.88
CA ALA A 46 -0.54 -18.09 3.84
C ALA A 46 0.08 -16.85 3.17
N PHE A 47 0.33 -16.90 1.86
CA PHE A 47 0.90 -15.77 1.14
C PHE A 47 -0.18 -14.73 0.84
N ASP A 48 0.11 -13.47 1.15
CA ASP A 48 -0.76 -12.37 0.79
C ASP A 48 -0.68 -12.08 -0.71
N LYS A 49 -1.68 -12.54 -1.45
CA LYS A 49 -1.78 -12.39 -2.91
C LYS A 49 -1.87 -10.92 -3.36
N GLU A 50 -2.23 -10.00 -2.47
CA GLU A 50 -2.25 -8.57 -2.78
C GLU A 50 -0.85 -8.04 -3.12
N ARG A 51 0.21 -8.65 -2.57
CA ARG A 51 1.62 -8.34 -2.90
C ARG A 51 2.00 -8.58 -4.36
N LEU A 52 1.21 -9.36 -5.09
CA LEU A 52 1.47 -9.66 -6.50
C LEU A 52 1.05 -8.51 -7.42
N THR A 53 0.14 -7.65 -6.97
CA THR A 53 -0.47 -6.60 -7.79
C THR A 53 -0.40 -5.22 -7.15
N ASN A 54 -0.23 -5.13 -5.83
CA ASN A 54 -0.12 -3.88 -5.09
C ASN A 54 1.33 -3.62 -4.67
N PRO A 55 1.98 -2.56 -5.20
CA PRO A 55 3.33 -2.20 -4.80
C PRO A 55 3.41 -1.42 -3.47
N TYR A 56 2.27 -1.02 -2.89
CA TYR A 56 2.17 -0.19 -1.69
C TYR A 56 1.29 -0.87 -0.63
N MET A 57 1.88 -1.77 0.14
CA MET A 57 1.15 -2.64 1.07
C MET A 57 0.59 -1.94 2.32
N ASP A 58 1.01 -0.71 2.59
CA ASP A 58 0.38 0.15 3.61
C ASP A 58 -0.99 0.69 3.17
N SER A 59 -1.30 0.58 1.88
CA SER A 59 -2.50 1.10 1.24
C SER A 59 -3.37 -0.05 0.72
N GLY A 60 -4.68 -0.01 0.98
CA GLY A 60 -5.58 -1.09 0.57
C GLY A 60 -7.06 -0.78 0.77
N ILE A 61 -7.93 -1.70 0.35
CA ILE A 61 -9.37 -1.65 0.60
C ILE A 61 -9.71 -2.54 1.79
N TRP A 62 -10.09 -1.94 2.90
CA TRP A 62 -10.40 -2.67 4.14
C TRP A 62 -11.87 -3.08 4.25
N VAL A 63 -12.76 -2.30 3.63
CA VAL A 63 -14.19 -2.59 3.54
C VAL A 63 -14.66 -2.26 2.13
N ASP A 64 -15.06 -3.29 1.38
CA ASP A 64 -15.65 -3.15 0.06
C ASP A 64 -17.16 -3.38 0.15
N ASN A 65 -17.96 -2.37 -0.20
CA ASN A 65 -19.41 -2.51 -0.26
C ASN A 65 -19.93 -2.80 -1.68
N GLY A 66 -19.05 -2.84 -2.68
CA GLY A 66 -19.38 -3.10 -4.08
C GLY A 66 -20.29 -2.08 -4.76
N LYS A 67 -20.61 -0.97 -4.09
CA LYS A 67 -21.55 0.04 -4.59
C LYS A 67 -20.81 1.17 -5.29
N SER A 68 -21.53 1.87 -6.16
CA SER A 68 -21.03 3.11 -6.76
C SER A 68 -21.00 4.22 -5.70
N ILE A 69 -19.85 4.87 -5.59
CA ILE A 69 -19.61 5.99 -4.67
C ILE A 69 -20.09 7.30 -5.30
N LYS A 70 -20.95 8.04 -4.60
CA LYS A 70 -21.39 9.39 -5.00
C LYS A 70 -20.93 10.45 -4.01
N LYS A 71 -20.88 10.12 -2.72
CA LYS A 71 -20.40 10.99 -1.64
C LYS A 71 -19.29 10.28 -0.87
N ILE A 72 -18.15 10.94 -0.72
CA ILE A 72 -16.98 10.40 -0.04
C ILE A 72 -16.54 11.31 1.09
N LEU A 73 -16.06 10.73 2.18
CA LEU A 73 -15.28 11.45 3.20
C LEU A 73 -13.82 11.09 3.01
N SER A 74 -12.95 12.09 2.92
CA SER A 74 -11.49 11.90 2.82
C SER A 74 -10.81 12.68 3.92
N GLY A 75 -9.80 12.09 4.58
CA GLY A 75 -9.08 12.73 5.66
C GLY A 75 -7.69 12.13 5.86
N ILE A 76 -6.84 12.90 6.56
CA ILE A 76 -5.49 12.46 6.92
C ILE A 76 -5.58 11.37 7.99
N ASP A 77 -6.21 11.72 9.11
CA ASP A 77 -6.51 10.84 10.23
C ASP A 77 -8.00 10.53 10.25
N ILE A 78 -8.36 9.30 9.93
CA ILE A 78 -9.73 8.79 10.08
C ILE A 78 -9.76 7.84 11.27
N THR A 79 -10.31 8.33 12.37
CA THR A 79 -10.50 7.54 13.59
C THR A 79 -11.99 7.26 13.81
N THR A 80 -12.35 6.74 14.99
CA THR A 80 -13.75 6.43 15.32
C THR A 80 -14.67 7.65 15.17
N GLY A 81 -14.20 8.86 15.50
CA GLY A 81 -15.00 10.08 15.38
C GLY A 81 -15.40 10.38 13.93
N GLU A 82 -14.46 10.31 13.01
CA GLU A 82 -14.69 10.55 11.58
C GLU A 82 -15.56 9.45 10.97
N ILE A 83 -15.46 8.21 11.45
CA ILE A 83 -16.34 7.11 11.02
C ILE A 83 -17.80 7.38 11.47
N MET A 84 -18.01 7.90 12.67
CA MET A 84 -19.36 8.30 13.14
C MET A 84 -19.90 9.47 12.33
N LEU A 85 -19.08 10.48 12.09
CA LEU A 85 -19.44 11.60 11.24
C LEU A 85 -19.80 11.14 9.81
N ALA A 86 -19.02 10.23 9.23
CA ALA A 86 -19.27 9.64 7.92
C ALA A 86 -20.67 8.98 7.84
N LYS A 87 -21.04 8.25 8.90
CA LYS A 87 -22.37 7.62 9.03
C LYS A 87 -23.49 8.66 9.08
N ASP A 88 -23.35 9.69 9.90
CA ASP A 88 -24.36 10.75 10.06
C ASP A 88 -24.52 11.58 8.78
N LEU A 89 -23.41 11.85 8.09
CA LEU A 89 -23.39 12.51 6.80
C LEU A 89 -23.85 11.61 5.65
N LYS A 90 -24.13 10.32 5.91
CA LYS A 90 -24.56 9.32 4.92
C LYS A 90 -23.63 9.27 3.70
N VAL A 91 -22.32 9.18 3.95
CA VAL A 91 -21.34 9.00 2.86
C VAL A 91 -21.33 7.55 2.39
N ASP A 92 -20.97 7.34 1.12
CA ASP A 92 -20.94 6.00 0.50
C ASP A 92 -19.59 5.29 0.69
N GLY A 93 -18.55 6.04 1.03
CA GLY A 93 -17.18 5.54 1.22
C GLY A 93 -16.29 6.52 1.98
N ILE A 94 -15.16 6.00 2.46
CA ILE A 94 -14.15 6.76 3.20
C ILE A 94 -12.78 6.49 2.57
N ILE A 95 -11.95 7.53 2.47
CA ILE A 95 -10.51 7.45 2.16
C ILE A 95 -9.75 7.97 3.37
N SER A 96 -8.84 7.14 3.91
CA SER A 96 -7.92 7.51 4.99
C SER A 96 -6.52 7.56 4.44
N HIS A 97 -5.77 8.61 4.74
CA HIS A 97 -4.35 8.68 4.40
C HIS A 97 -3.51 7.81 5.33
N HIS A 98 -3.59 8.04 6.65
CA HIS A 98 -2.80 7.25 7.58
C HIS A 98 -3.36 5.83 7.67
N PRO A 99 -2.48 4.82 7.59
CA PRO A 99 -2.89 3.44 7.61
C PRO A 99 -3.35 3.05 9.01
N HIS A 100 -4.34 2.17 9.07
CA HIS A 100 -4.86 1.58 10.29
C HIS A 100 -4.96 0.06 10.11
N GLY A 101 -4.94 -0.69 11.21
CA GLY A 101 -5.13 -2.14 11.18
C GLY A 101 -4.17 -2.84 10.22
N ARG A 102 -4.71 -3.51 9.18
CA ARG A 102 -3.92 -4.29 8.22
C ARG A 102 -2.88 -3.45 7.46
N GLY A 103 -3.24 -2.26 6.98
CA GLY A 103 -2.27 -1.40 6.29
C GLY A 103 -1.12 -0.98 7.21
N LEU A 104 -1.42 -0.68 8.48
CA LEU A 104 -0.39 -0.31 9.45
C LEU A 104 0.53 -1.48 9.78
N SER A 105 -0.03 -2.70 9.87
CA SER A 105 0.75 -3.93 10.08
C SER A 105 1.65 -4.31 8.91
N MET A 106 1.52 -3.62 7.77
CA MET A 106 2.30 -3.84 6.55
C MET A 106 3.13 -2.61 6.17
N LEU A 107 3.26 -1.64 7.08
CA LEU A 107 4.00 -0.41 6.82
C LEU A 107 5.48 -0.68 6.54
N ASP A 108 6.07 -1.68 7.21
CA ASP A 108 7.44 -2.12 7.02
C ASP A 108 7.77 -2.49 5.57
N GLU A 109 6.81 -3.08 4.85
CA GLU A 109 6.97 -3.48 3.46
C GLU A 109 7.24 -2.31 2.51
N VAL A 110 6.60 -1.16 2.75
CA VAL A 110 6.80 0.04 1.93
C VAL A 110 8.01 0.84 2.36
N MET A 111 8.52 0.63 3.58
CA MET A 111 9.68 1.35 4.09
C MET A 111 10.98 1.03 3.34
N HIS A 112 11.08 -0.14 2.67
CA HIS A 112 12.21 -0.46 1.80
C HIS A 112 12.36 0.52 0.63
N LEU A 113 11.28 1.16 0.19
CA LEU A 113 11.31 2.23 -0.82
C LEU A 113 12.23 3.38 -0.38
N GLN A 114 12.28 3.69 0.91
CA GLN A 114 13.16 4.74 1.45
C GLN A 114 14.64 4.39 1.23
N ALA A 115 15.01 3.10 1.33
CA ALA A 115 16.37 2.65 1.08
C ALA A 115 16.77 2.86 -0.38
N ASP A 116 15.86 2.52 -1.30
CA ASP A 116 16.03 2.73 -2.73
C ASP A 116 16.22 4.22 -3.04
N ILE A 117 15.39 5.10 -2.47
CA ILE A 117 15.50 6.54 -2.65
C ILE A 117 16.86 7.05 -2.19
N LEU A 118 17.29 6.70 -0.97
CA LEU A 118 18.60 7.11 -0.45
C LEU A 118 19.73 6.65 -1.37
N ALA A 119 19.62 5.43 -1.92
CA ALA A 119 20.59 4.91 -2.85
C ALA A 119 20.63 5.67 -4.17
N MET A 120 19.48 6.10 -4.68
CA MET A 120 19.40 6.98 -5.86
C MET A 120 20.09 8.32 -5.63
N TYR A 121 20.09 8.83 -4.40
CA TYR A 121 20.79 10.06 -4.01
C TYR A 121 22.25 9.84 -3.57
N GLY A 122 22.83 8.66 -3.84
CA GLY A 122 24.26 8.40 -3.68
C GLY A 122 24.68 7.76 -2.36
N VAL A 123 23.74 7.39 -1.49
CA VAL A 123 24.04 6.60 -0.28
C VAL A 123 24.26 5.14 -0.70
N PRO A 124 25.37 4.48 -0.36
CA PRO A 124 25.51 3.05 -0.65
C PRO A 124 24.35 2.23 -0.07
N ILE A 125 23.77 1.32 -0.85
CA ILE A 125 22.52 0.63 -0.47
C ILE A 125 22.62 -0.09 0.88
N ASN A 126 23.78 -0.70 1.18
CA ASN A 126 24.04 -1.36 2.46
C ASN A 126 23.99 -0.38 3.66
N ILE A 127 24.36 0.88 3.47
CA ILE A 127 24.24 1.93 4.49
C ILE A 127 22.79 2.39 4.61
N ALA A 128 22.10 2.61 3.49
CA ALA A 128 20.69 3.01 3.48
C ALA A 128 19.79 1.97 4.19
N GLU A 129 19.97 0.69 3.88
CA GLU A 129 19.28 -0.41 4.55
C GLU A 129 19.62 -0.48 6.05
N SER A 130 20.90 -0.30 6.40
CA SER A 130 21.32 -0.30 7.81
C SER A 130 20.68 0.82 8.63
N LEU A 131 20.49 2.01 8.05
CA LEU A 131 19.82 3.13 8.70
C LEU A 131 18.33 2.84 8.95
N LEU A 132 17.69 2.16 8.01
CA LEU A 132 16.26 1.85 8.07
C LEU A 132 15.95 0.60 8.87
N LYS A 133 16.93 -0.27 9.13
CA LYS A 133 16.74 -1.52 9.88
C LYS A 133 15.97 -1.31 11.19
N VAL A 134 16.30 -0.28 11.97
CA VAL A 134 15.65 0.03 13.27
C VAL A 134 14.19 0.49 13.11
N ARG A 135 13.79 0.94 11.92
CA ARG A 135 12.44 1.40 11.60
C ARG A 135 11.56 0.33 10.95
N ILE A 136 12.18 -0.71 10.37
CA ILE A 136 11.52 -1.81 9.64
C ILE A 136 11.37 -3.06 10.53
N SER A 137 12.05 -3.10 11.70
CA SER A 137 12.06 -4.25 12.62
C SER A 137 10.97 -4.23 13.69
#